data_AF-A0A016WQX1-F1
#
_entry.id   AF-A0A016WQX1-F1
#
_cell.length_a   1.000
_cell.length_b   1.000
_cell.length_c   1.000
_cell.angle_alpha   90.00
_cell.angle_beta   90.00
_cell.angle_gamma   90.00
#
_symmetry.space_group_name_H-M   'P 1'
#
loop_
_entity.id
_entity.type
_entity.pdbx_description
1 polymer ?
#
loop_
_entity_poly.entity_id
_entity_poly.type
_entity_poly.pdbx_seq_one_letter_code
_entity_poly.pdbx_strand_id
1 'polypeptide(L)'
;RHDKILYYASYIHHFGISSEEVSMMEDLMTVLYGFPPPITYHTDINSLQQSLLKTFEITKHYFCGMCKQKLDGPLEKCQRKGCPLQRRRIKRTKRSDRVEVQVMNVRPQVEDIICENLASIVRFHQRLHNSEVMIVEGIIR
;
A
#
# COMPACT_ATOMS: atom_id res chain seq x y z
N ARG A 1 14.40 15.28 -13.15
CA ARG A 1 12.91 15.29 -13.20
C ARG A 1 12.32 14.50 -12.05
N HIS A 2 12.82 13.30 -11.77
CA HIS A 2 12.39 12.46 -10.65
C HIS A 2 12.42 13.17 -9.28
N ASP A 3 13.51 13.87 -8.94
CA ASP A 3 13.63 14.59 -7.66
C ASP A 3 12.57 15.69 -7.47
N LYS A 4 12.18 16.36 -8.56
CA LYS A 4 11.13 17.38 -8.52
C LYS A 4 9.75 16.77 -8.27
N ILE A 5 9.49 15.58 -8.84
CA ILE A 5 8.24 14.82 -8.60
C ILE A 5 8.21 14.34 -7.14
N LEU A 6 9.33 13.83 -6.63
CA LEU A 6 9.45 13.38 -5.24
C LEU A 6 9.27 14.54 -4.25
N TYR A 7 9.87 15.70 -4.52
CA TYR A 7 9.68 16.89 -3.70
C TYR A 7 8.22 17.34 -3.71
N TYR A 8 7.59 17.38 -4.88
CA TYR A 8 6.19 17.78 -5.01
C TYR A 8 5.25 16.80 -4.27
N ALA A 9 5.47 15.49 -4.41
CA ALA A 9 4.74 14.48 -3.67
C ALA A 9 4.94 14.63 -2.16
N SER A 10 6.18 14.83 -1.72
CA SER A 10 6.53 15.01 -0.31
C SER A 10 5.85 16.24 0.28
N TYR A 11 5.81 17.35 -0.46
CA TYR A 11 5.12 18.57 -0.05
C TYR A 11 3.62 18.32 0.16
N ILE A 12 2.95 17.70 -0.81
CA ILE A 12 1.51 17.40 -0.71
C ILE A 12 1.20 16.48 0.47
N HIS A 13 2.00 15.41 0.65
CA HIS A 13 1.82 14.47 1.76
C HIS A 13 2.13 15.10 3.12
N HIS A 14 3.15 15.95 3.20
CA HIS A 14 3.55 16.62 4.43
C HIS A 14 2.46 17.57 4.95
N PHE A 15 1.84 18.34 4.04
CA PHE A 15 0.79 19.29 4.40
C PHE A 15 -0.62 18.70 4.34
N GLY A 16 -0.79 17.47 3.87
CA GLY A 16 -2.09 16.80 3.79
C GLY A 16 -3.07 17.46 2.81
N ILE A 17 -2.55 18.01 1.71
CA ILE A 17 -3.35 18.76 0.73
C ILE A 17 -4.27 17.79 -0.01
N SER A 18 -5.57 18.11 -0.07
CA SER A 18 -6.56 17.28 -0.76
C SER A 18 -6.37 17.30 -2.29
N SER A 19 -6.91 16.29 -2.98
CA SER A 19 -6.86 16.22 -4.45
C SER A 19 -7.48 17.44 -5.12
N GLU A 20 -8.56 17.96 -4.54
CA GLU A 20 -9.29 19.12 -5.02
C GLU A 20 -8.45 20.40 -4.88
N GLU A 21 -7.81 20.61 -3.73
CA GLU A 21 -6.91 21.75 -3.51
C GLU A 21 -5.67 21.69 -4.41
N VAL A 22 -5.11 20.50 -4.64
CA VAL A 22 -4.02 20.31 -5.59
C VAL A 22 -4.43 20.69 -7.00
N SER A 23 -5.60 20.23 -7.48
CA SER A 23 -6.13 20.59 -8.79
C SER A 23 -6.32 22.11 -8.90
N MET A 24 -6.92 22.75 -7.89
CA MET A 24 -7.11 24.20 -7.88
C MET A 24 -5.78 24.96 -7.90
N MET A 25 -4.75 24.48 -7.21
CA MET A 25 -3.43 25.09 -7.21
C MET A 25 -2.76 24.97 -8.59
N GLU A 26 -2.86 23.81 -9.23
CA GLU A 26 -2.35 23.56 -10.58
C GLU A 26 -3.08 24.43 -11.63
N ASP A 27 -4.40 24.56 -11.50
CA ASP A 27 -5.22 25.45 -12.33
C ASP A 27 -4.85 26.91 -12.12
N LEU A 28 -4.68 27.33 -10.86
CA LEU A 28 -4.26 28.70 -10.53
C LEU A 28 -2.89 29.03 -11.11
N MET A 29 -1.94 28.11 -11.06
CA MET A 29 -0.64 28.29 -11.72
C MET A 29 -0.81 28.50 -13.23
N THR A 30 -1.70 27.73 -13.85
CA THR A 30 -2.00 27.88 -15.28
C THR A 30 -2.54 29.26 -15.61
N VAL A 31 -3.46 29.78 -14.78
CA VAL A 31 -4.03 31.13 -14.95
C VAL A 31 -3.00 32.23 -14.74
N LEU A 32 -2.15 32.11 -13.72
CA LEU A 32 -1.17 33.15 -13.37
C LEU A 32 -0.01 33.25 -14.36
N TYR A 33 0.46 32.10 -14.88
CA TYR A 33 1.66 32.04 -15.70
C TYR A 33 1.37 31.79 -17.18
N GLY A 34 0.13 31.46 -17.55
CA GLY A 34 -0.30 31.24 -18.93
C GLY A 34 0.12 29.89 -19.53
N PHE A 35 0.67 28.98 -18.71
CA PHE A 35 1.03 27.62 -19.11
C PHE A 35 0.79 26.63 -17.97
N PRO A 36 0.41 25.38 -18.28
CA PRO A 36 0.16 24.37 -17.26
C PRO A 36 1.45 24.03 -16.49
N PRO A 37 1.34 23.62 -15.21
CA PRO A 37 2.51 23.26 -14.43
C PRO A 37 3.26 22.09 -15.10
N PRO A 38 4.59 22.12 -15.10
CA PRO A 38 5.42 21.11 -15.78
C PRO A 38 5.37 19.74 -15.09
N ILE A 39 4.83 19.67 -13.87
CA ILE A 39 4.60 18.47 -13.08
C ILE A 39 3.17 18.57 -12.56
N THR A 40 2.40 17.51 -12.74
CA THR A 40 1.01 17.43 -12.25
C THR A 40 0.86 16.24 -11.32
N TYR A 41 0.02 16.38 -10.32
CA TYR A 41 -0.23 15.33 -9.34
C TYR A 41 -0.87 14.11 -9.99
N HIS A 42 -1.88 14.33 -10.82
CA HIS A 42 -2.64 13.26 -11.44
C HIS A 42 -1.83 12.41 -12.42
N THR A 43 -0.85 13.01 -13.08
CA THR A 43 -0.06 12.35 -14.12
C THR A 43 1.26 11.84 -13.57
N ASP A 44 2.08 12.73 -13.00
CA ASP A 44 3.44 12.38 -12.60
C ASP A 44 3.48 11.68 -11.24
N ILE A 45 2.73 12.16 -10.24
CA ILE A 45 2.76 11.58 -8.89
C ILE A 45 1.99 10.26 -8.83
N ASN A 46 0.78 10.20 -9.39
CA ASN A 46 0.05 8.93 -9.43
C ASN A 46 0.80 7.85 -10.22
N SER A 47 1.46 8.21 -11.33
CA SER A 47 2.28 7.27 -12.10
C SER A 47 3.48 6.78 -11.28
N LEU A 48 4.17 7.68 -10.57
CA LEU A 48 5.24 7.32 -9.66
C LEU A 48 4.76 6.38 -8.55
N GLN A 49 3.63 6.71 -7.90
CA GLN A 49 3.03 5.87 -6.88
C GLN A 49 2.67 4.49 -7.43
N GLN A 50 2.04 4.40 -8.59
CA GLN A 50 1.73 3.12 -9.23
C GLN A 50 2.99 2.31 -9.52
N SER A 51 4.07 2.95 -10.01
CA SER A 51 5.35 2.31 -10.25
C SER A 51 5.98 1.76 -8.97
N LEU A 52 5.99 2.54 -7.89
CA LEU A 52 6.57 2.13 -6.61
C LEU A 52 5.74 1.03 -5.92
N LEU A 53 4.41 1.17 -5.97
CA LEU A 53 3.49 0.21 -5.38
C LEU A 53 3.39 -1.09 -6.19
N LYS A 54 3.81 -1.09 -7.46
CA LYS A 54 3.87 -2.30 -8.29
C LYS A 54 4.75 -3.38 -7.65
N THR A 55 5.85 -2.99 -7.00
CA THR A 55 6.75 -3.92 -6.29
C THR A 55 6.06 -4.68 -5.16
N PHE A 56 5.05 -4.07 -4.54
CA PHE A 56 4.29 -4.66 -3.43
C PHE A 56 3.01 -5.38 -3.89
N GLU A 57 2.77 -5.46 -5.22
CA GLU A 57 1.63 -6.13 -5.88
C GLU A 57 0.34 -6.14 -5.04
N ILE A 58 -0.21 -4.96 -4.76
CA ILE A 58 -1.41 -4.85 -3.93
C ILE A 58 -2.62 -5.28 -4.75
N THR A 59 -3.20 -6.44 -4.41
CA THR A 59 -4.47 -6.89 -4.99
C THR A 59 -5.61 -6.63 -4.00
N LYS A 60 -6.66 -5.97 -4.49
CA LYS A 60 -7.83 -5.63 -3.69
C LYS A 60 -8.97 -6.59 -4.01
N HIS A 61 -9.54 -7.17 -2.95
CA HIS A 61 -10.72 -8.01 -3.03
C HIS A 61 -11.84 -7.40 -2.22
N TYR A 62 -13.04 -7.39 -2.80
CA TYR A 62 -14.22 -6.82 -2.18
C TYR A 62 -15.20 -7.93 -1.85
N PHE A 63 -15.76 -7.89 -0.65
CA PHE A 63 -16.74 -8.86 -0.19
C PHE A 63 -17.97 -8.17 0.40
N CYS A 64 -19.12 -8.81 0.25
CA CYS A 64 -20.36 -8.37 0.86
C CYS A 64 -20.26 -8.51 2.39
N GLY A 65 -20.52 -7.43 3.15
CA GLY A 65 -20.44 -7.44 4.61
C GLY A 65 -21.43 -8.40 5.29
N MET A 66 -22.53 -8.74 4.61
CA MET A 66 -23.57 -9.62 5.15
C MET A 66 -23.39 -11.08 4.74
N CYS A 67 -23.27 -11.35 3.44
CA CYS A 67 -23.26 -12.72 2.93
C CYS A 67 -21.87 -13.24 2.54
N LYS A 68 -20.83 -12.41 2.70
CA LYS A 68 -19.42 -12.70 2.42
C LYS A 68 -19.12 -13.12 0.97
N GLN A 69 -20.07 -12.95 0.05
CA GLN A 69 -19.82 -13.21 -1.36
C GLN A 69 -18.82 -12.21 -1.92
N LYS A 70 -17.90 -12.69 -2.76
CA LYS A 70 -16.98 -11.86 -3.54
C LYS A 70 -17.77 -10.91 -4.46
N LEU A 71 -17.31 -9.68 -4.54
CA LEU A 71 -17.84 -8.60 -5.37
C LEU A 71 -16.79 -8.26 -6.44
N ASP A 72 -17.26 -7.92 -7.64
CA ASP A 72 -16.37 -7.63 -8.78
C ASP A 72 -15.70 -6.25 -8.69
N GLY A 73 -16.14 -5.42 -7.74
CA GLY A 73 -15.57 -4.11 -7.54
C GLY A 73 -16.05 -3.40 -6.27
N PRO A 74 -15.47 -2.22 -5.97
CA PRO A 74 -15.76 -1.47 -4.75
C PRO A 74 -17.19 -0.94 -4.68
N LEU A 75 -17.86 -0.76 -5.82
CA LEU A 75 -19.23 -0.23 -5.92
C LEU A 75 -20.25 -1.26 -6.42
N GLU A 76 -19.83 -2.50 -6.66
CA GLU A 76 -20.65 -3.53 -7.30
C GLU A 76 -21.71 -4.13 -6.38
N LYS A 77 -22.93 -4.33 -6.86
CA LYS A 77 -24.01 -4.87 -6.03
C LYS A 77 -23.73 -6.31 -5.64
N CYS A 78 -24.22 -6.73 -4.48
CA CYS A 78 -24.23 -8.14 -4.11
C CYS A 78 -25.13 -8.90 -5.09
N GLN A 79 -24.63 -9.98 -5.69
CA GLN A 79 -25.38 -10.77 -6.67
C GLN A 79 -26.19 -11.92 -6.02
N ARG A 80 -25.88 -12.29 -4.77
CA ARG A 80 -26.55 -13.39 -4.05
C ARG A 80 -28.03 -13.11 -3.87
N LYS A 81 -28.87 -13.97 -4.46
CA LYS A 81 -30.32 -14.00 -4.22
C LYS A 81 -30.60 -14.22 -2.73
N GLY A 82 -31.47 -13.39 -2.16
CA GLY A 82 -31.83 -13.42 -0.74
C GLY A 82 -30.90 -12.65 0.19
N CYS A 83 -29.83 -12.02 -0.33
CA CYS A 83 -29.02 -11.14 0.50
C CYS A 83 -29.74 -9.78 0.73
N PRO A 84 -29.80 -9.26 1.96
CA PRO A 84 -30.38 -7.94 2.24
C PRO A 84 -29.73 -6.79 1.45
N LEU A 85 -28.47 -6.99 1.03
CA LEU A 85 -27.70 -6.01 0.27
C LEU A 85 -27.82 -6.18 -1.26
N GLN A 86 -28.55 -7.19 -1.76
CA GLN A 86 -28.64 -7.50 -3.19
C GLN A 86 -29.19 -6.34 -4.03
N ARG A 87 -30.19 -5.62 -3.49
CA ARG A 87 -30.90 -4.55 -4.21
C ARG A 87 -30.45 -3.15 -3.82
N ARG A 88 -29.54 -3.01 -2.84
CA ARG A 88 -29.11 -1.70 -2.36
C ARG A 88 -28.05 -1.12 -3.29
N ARG A 89 -28.29 0.09 -3.78
CA ARG A 89 -27.27 0.87 -4.50
C ARG A 89 -26.29 1.43 -3.46
N ILE A 90 -25.02 1.09 -3.59
CA ILE A 90 -24.01 1.46 -2.59
C ILE A 90 -23.53 2.88 -2.89
N LYS A 91 -23.81 3.80 -1.97
CA LYS A 91 -23.27 5.16 -2.03
C LYS A 91 -21.83 5.15 -1.53
N ARG A 92 -20.97 5.99 -2.10
CA ARG A 92 -19.53 6.10 -1.76
C ARG A 92 -19.28 6.32 -0.26
N THR A 93 -20.23 6.93 0.46
CA THR A 93 -20.20 7.24 1.90
C THR A 93 -20.66 6.10 2.81
N LYS A 94 -21.23 5.01 2.28
CA LYS A 94 -21.69 3.83 3.06
C LYS A 94 -20.80 2.61 2.85
N ARG A 95 -19.47 2.80 2.96
CA ARG A 95 -18.49 1.70 2.82
C ARG A 95 -18.59 0.63 3.93
N SER A 96 -19.32 0.90 5.00
CA SER A 96 -19.54 -0.04 6.13
C SER A 96 -20.21 -1.36 5.76
N ASP A 97 -20.92 -1.41 4.62
CA ASP A 97 -21.66 -2.61 4.20
C ASP A 97 -20.77 -3.63 3.43
N ARG A 98 -19.45 -3.39 3.37
CA ARG A 98 -18.47 -4.23 2.67
C ARG A 98 -17.23 -4.48 3.50
N VAL A 99 -16.58 -5.59 3.18
CA VAL A 99 -15.23 -5.90 3.64
C VAL A 99 -14.29 -5.73 2.45
N GLU A 100 -13.32 -4.83 2.57
CA GLU A 100 -12.20 -4.70 1.66
C GLU A 100 -11.02 -5.48 2.23
N VAL A 101 -10.53 -6.46 1.48
CA VAL A 101 -9.33 -7.23 1.82
C VAL A 101 -8.24 -6.81 0.85
N GLN A 102 -7.15 -6.30 1.39
CA GLN A 102 -5.96 -5.94 0.62
C GLN A 102 -4.93 -7.04 0.83
N VAL A 103 -4.56 -7.73 -0.23
CA VAL A 103 -3.46 -8.70 -0.22
C VAL A 103 -2.23 -7.99 -0.77
N MET A 104 -1.15 -8.02 -0.01
CA MET A 104 0.10 -7.36 -0.35
C MET A 104 1.20 -8.41 -0.50
N ASN A 105 2.07 -8.23 -1.49
CA ASN A 105 3.30 -8.99 -1.58
C ASN A 105 4.27 -8.48 -0.51
N VAL A 106 4.34 -9.20 0.62
CA VAL A 106 5.21 -8.86 1.76
C VAL A 106 6.66 -9.24 1.55
N ARG A 107 6.99 -9.98 0.48
CA ARG A 107 8.34 -10.46 0.20
C ARG A 107 9.39 -9.34 0.22
N PRO A 108 9.19 -8.17 -0.44
CA PRO A 108 10.20 -7.10 -0.41
C PRO A 108 10.48 -6.61 1.02
N GLN A 109 9.45 -6.49 1.86
CA GLN A 109 9.59 -6.05 3.25
C GLN A 109 10.36 -7.07 4.09
N VAL A 110 10.10 -8.35 3.85
CA VAL A 110 10.82 -9.44 4.54
C VAL A 110 12.28 -9.49 4.08
N GLU A 111 12.54 -9.34 2.78
CA GLU A 111 13.90 -9.27 2.23
C GLU A 111 14.67 -8.09 2.82
N ASP A 112 14.07 -6.90 2.90
CA ASP A 112 14.68 -5.71 3.50
C ASP A 112 15.06 -5.95 4.97
N ILE A 113 14.13 -6.46 5.78
CA ILE A 113 14.39 -6.76 7.21
C ILE A 113 15.50 -7.80 7.36
N ILE A 114 15.49 -8.85 6.54
CA ILE A 114 16.53 -9.89 6.58
C ILE A 114 17.89 -9.29 6.21
N CYS A 115 17.95 -8.45 5.17
CA CYS A 115 19.19 -7.81 4.73
C CYS A 115 19.75 -6.87 5.80
N GLU A 116 18.91 -6.01 6.39
CA GLU A 116 19.30 -5.10 7.45
C GLU A 116 19.82 -5.84 8.70
N ASN A 117 19.27 -7.01 8.98
CA ASN A 117 19.59 -7.77 10.19
C ASN A 117 20.51 -8.98 9.94
N LEU A 118 21.02 -9.16 8.73
CA LEU A 118 21.73 -10.38 8.32
C LEU A 118 22.92 -10.68 9.24
N ALA A 119 23.73 -9.67 9.55
CA ALA A 119 24.88 -9.82 10.46
C ALA A 119 24.46 -10.20 11.89
N SER A 120 23.29 -9.77 12.35
CA SER A 120 22.74 -10.16 13.66
C SER A 120 22.25 -11.60 13.64
N ILE A 121 21.54 -11.99 12.58
CA ILE A 121 21.02 -13.34 12.36
C ILE A 121 22.19 -14.34 12.29
N VAL A 122 23.23 -14.05 11.50
CA VAL A 122 24.42 -14.90 11.38
C VAL A 122 25.13 -15.04 12.73
N ARG A 123 25.36 -13.94 13.46
CA ARG A 123 25.99 -14.00 14.79
C ARG A 123 25.16 -14.78 15.80
N PHE A 124 23.83 -14.66 15.77
CA PHE A 124 22.95 -15.46 16.61
C PHE A 124 23.05 -16.95 16.27
N HIS A 125 23.00 -17.29 14.98
CA HIS A 125 23.12 -18.66 14.51
C HIS A 125 24.49 -19.29 14.87
N GLN A 126 25.58 -18.55 14.72
CA GLN A 126 26.92 -18.98 15.16
C GLN A 126 26.97 -19.25 16.67
N ARG A 127 26.32 -18.39 17.48
CA ARG A 127 26.23 -18.62 18.93
C ARG A 127 25.48 -19.90 19.25
N LEU A 128 24.36 -20.19 18.58
CA LEU A 128 23.63 -21.45 18.81
C LEU A 128 24.52 -22.68 18.55
N HIS A 129 25.22 -22.72 17.42
CA HIS A 129 26.13 -23.82 17.12
C HIS A 129 27.28 -23.95 18.13
N ASN A 130 27.89 -22.83 18.53
CA ASN A 130 28.94 -22.86 19.54
C ASN A 130 28.42 -23.24 20.92
N SER A 131 27.14 -22.96 21.23
CA SER A 131 26.51 -23.32 22.50
C SER A 131 26.14 -24.81 22.53
N GLU A 132 25.68 -25.38 21.42
CA GLU A 132 25.45 -26.82 21.27
C GLU A 132 26.76 -27.62 21.37
N VAL A 133 27.86 -27.12 20.80
CA VAL A 133 29.19 -27.76 20.94
C VAL A 133 29.62 -27.84 22.40
N MET A 134 29.34 -26.81 23.23
CA MET A 134 29.66 -26.86 24.66
C MET A 134 28.82 -27.87 25.45
N ILE A 135 27.59 -28.17 25.02
CA ILE A 135 26.75 -29.18 25.68
C ILE A 135 27.27 -30.59 25.37
N VAL A 136 27.78 -30.83 24.15
CA VAL A 136 28.34 -32.14 23.77
C VAL A 136 29.70 -32.39 24.44
N GLU A 137 30.56 -31.38 24.57
CA GLU A 137 31.85 -31.52 25.25
C GLU A 137 31.75 -31.60 26.79
N GLY A 138 30.66 -31.10 27.38
CA GLY A 138 30.41 -31.17 28.83
C GLY A 138 29.85 -32.51 29.33
N ILE A 139 29.40 -33.39 28.43
CA ILE A 139 28.90 -34.74 28.77
C ILE A 139 30.02 -35.80 28.69
N ILE A 140 31.18 -35.44 28.13
CA ILE A 140 32.40 -36.26 28.12
C ILE A 140 33.38 -35.70 29.16
N ARG A 141 32.97 -35.60 30.42
CA ARG A 141 33.87 -35.53 31.59
C ARG A 141 33.25 -36.23 32.78
#